data_AF-A0A1G4EKZ2-F1
#
_entry.id   AF-A0A1G4EKZ2-F1
#
_cell.length_a   1.000
_cell.length_b   1.000
_cell.length_c   1.000
_cell.angle_alpha   90.00
_cell.angle_beta   90.00
_cell.angle_gamma   90.00
#
_symmetry.space_group_name_H-M   'P 1'
#
loop_
_entity.id
_entity.type
_entity.pdbx_description
1 polymer ?
#
loop_
_entity_poly.entity_id
_entity_poly.type
_entity_poly.pdbx_seq_one_letter_code
_entity_poly.pdbx_strand_id
1 'polypeptide(L)'
;MLISPEGLNQRFNKAAVQFLQHTLSELLNQKLTSSIPISSPYTSVFKRIRILDSTAFQLPDLFSFVYPGAGGCSHTAGVKVQLEYDLLSGQFLHIHTGPGKQHDRTYGSLCVPTVTANDLCIRDLGYFHLKDLQHIQNEKAYYISRIKSNTRIYQKNPSPNYFQDGRIKKGTEYIQIDMEVLMNSLQPGQTCEIPDAYVGMIDKVPTRVIVHRLTKEQQQKRLQDQTVREKKKGMKYSSRSKRFSGINVYMTNTPTDIVPMGQVHDWYSLRWQIEILFKTWKSFFQIHQCKKIKSEKWECHLYGQLIAILLCSSIMFQMRQLLLIKKKRELSEYKAIYMIKDYFLLLFQAIQKDTQELSKILLRLFNLLHQNGRKSHRYEKKTVFDILGVVYNFTMSDNQAA
;
A
#
# COMPACT_ATOMS: atom_id res chain seq x y z
N MET A 1 22.13 3.23 -37.47
CA MET A 1 21.11 4.07 -38.14
C MET A 1 20.99 5.37 -37.33
N LEU A 2 21.48 6.50 -37.84
CA LEU A 2 21.35 7.80 -37.17
C LEU A 2 19.96 8.35 -37.48
N ILE A 3 19.12 8.51 -36.45
CA ILE A 3 17.80 9.11 -36.57
C ILE A 3 17.89 10.58 -36.15
N SER A 4 17.27 11.50 -36.91
CA SER A 4 17.19 12.90 -36.49
C SER A 4 16.28 13.07 -35.27
N PRO A 5 16.44 14.14 -34.47
CA PRO A 5 15.53 14.46 -33.37
C PRO A 5 14.06 14.54 -33.81
N GLU A 6 13.78 15.14 -34.96
CA GLU A 6 12.46 15.20 -35.59
C GLU A 6 11.95 13.81 -35.98
N GLY A 7 12.79 12.99 -36.63
CA GLY A 7 12.42 11.62 -37.00
C GLY A 7 12.12 10.76 -35.79
N LEU A 8 12.85 10.94 -34.68
CA LEU A 8 12.54 10.29 -33.41
C LEU A 8 11.22 10.81 -32.82
N ASN A 9 10.96 12.12 -32.89
CA ASN A 9 9.72 12.72 -32.40
C ASN A 9 8.47 12.20 -33.15
N GLN A 10 8.58 11.96 -34.45
CA GLN A 10 7.50 11.38 -35.27
C GLN A 10 7.16 9.94 -34.87
N ARG A 11 8.13 9.17 -34.37
CA ARG A 11 7.92 7.81 -33.86
C ARG A 11 7.14 7.78 -32.55
N PHE A 12 7.13 8.86 -31.77
CA PHE A 12 6.24 9.00 -30.63
C PHE A 12 4.83 9.34 -31.11
N ASN A 13 4.02 8.31 -31.28
CA ASN A 13 2.64 8.38 -31.74
C ASN A 13 1.76 7.43 -30.91
N LYS A 14 0.45 7.42 -31.18
CA LYS A 14 -0.52 6.60 -30.43
C LYS A 14 -0.19 5.10 -30.47
N ALA A 15 0.32 4.60 -31.60
CA ALA A 15 0.72 3.19 -31.72
C ALA A 15 1.92 2.86 -30.82
N ALA A 16 2.91 3.76 -30.71
CA ALA A 16 4.02 3.60 -29.77
C ALA A 16 3.57 3.58 -28.30
N VAL A 17 2.60 4.43 -27.95
CA VAL A 17 1.99 4.44 -26.60
C VAL A 17 1.29 3.09 -26.33
N GLN A 18 0.44 2.64 -27.26
CA GLN A 18 -0.27 1.36 -27.16
C GLN A 18 0.69 0.17 -27.06
N PHE A 19 1.77 0.18 -27.83
CA PHE A 19 2.81 -0.84 -27.76
C PHE A 19 3.43 -0.94 -26.36
N LEU A 20 3.79 0.18 -25.75
CA LEU A 20 4.37 0.20 -24.40
C LEU A 20 3.34 -0.15 -23.31
N GLN A 21 2.09 0.27 -23.47
CA GLN A 21 0.99 -0.16 -22.59
C GLN A 21 0.79 -1.67 -22.64
N HIS A 22 0.75 -2.25 -23.85
CA HIS A 22 0.60 -3.68 -24.03
C HIS A 22 1.81 -4.44 -23.48
N THR A 23 3.03 -3.95 -23.71
CA THR A 23 4.25 -4.52 -23.14
C THR A 23 4.18 -4.53 -21.60
N LEU A 24 3.78 -3.42 -20.97
CA LEU A 24 3.61 -3.36 -19.52
C LEU A 24 2.57 -4.38 -19.02
N SER A 25 1.43 -4.48 -19.71
CA SER A 25 0.37 -5.45 -19.37
C SER A 25 0.84 -6.89 -19.50
N GLU A 26 1.55 -7.23 -20.57
CA GLU A 26 2.12 -8.56 -20.78
C GLU A 26 3.13 -8.91 -19.69
N LEU A 27 4.04 -7.99 -19.36
CA LEU A 27 5.01 -8.19 -18.29
C LEU A 27 4.35 -8.39 -16.91
N LEU A 28 3.24 -7.71 -16.64
CA LEU A 28 2.45 -7.92 -15.42
C LEU A 28 1.79 -9.31 -15.41
N ASN A 29 1.22 -9.74 -16.53
CA ASN A 29 0.53 -11.02 -16.66
C ASN A 29 1.48 -12.23 -16.64
N GLN A 30 2.66 -12.10 -17.23
CA GLN A 30 3.64 -13.18 -17.32
C GLN A 30 4.25 -13.57 -15.96
N LYS A 31 3.94 -12.83 -14.88
CA LYS A 31 4.50 -13.03 -13.54
C LYS A 31 5.99 -13.33 -13.62
N LEU A 32 6.76 -12.33 -14.11
CA LEU A 32 8.16 -12.38 -14.57
C LEU A 32 9.12 -13.29 -13.78
N THR A 33 8.79 -13.60 -12.53
CA THR A 33 9.49 -14.60 -11.73
C THR A 33 8.48 -15.38 -10.89
N SER A 34 8.64 -16.70 -10.79
CA SER A 34 7.96 -17.51 -9.78
C SER A 34 8.55 -17.15 -8.41
N SER A 35 8.10 -16.07 -7.80
CA SER A 35 8.61 -15.67 -6.49
C SER A 35 8.14 -16.65 -5.44
N ILE A 36 9.13 -17.34 -4.84
CA ILE A 36 8.94 -18.07 -3.59
C ILE A 36 8.53 -17.00 -2.56
N PRO A 37 7.32 -17.09 -1.97
CA PRO A 37 6.89 -16.14 -0.95
C PRO A 37 7.85 -16.14 0.24
N ILE A 38 7.94 -15.02 0.96
CA ILE A 38 8.68 -15.01 2.22
C ILE A 38 8.12 -16.10 3.14
N SER A 39 8.99 -16.99 3.66
CA SER A 39 8.61 -17.95 4.68
C SER A 39 8.30 -17.23 6.00
N SER A 40 7.03 -17.30 6.40
CA SER A 40 6.50 -16.70 7.63
C SER A 40 5.51 -17.67 8.28
N PRO A 41 5.38 -17.68 9.63
CA PRO A 41 4.36 -18.45 10.33
C PRO A 41 2.94 -18.18 9.79
N TYR A 42 2.70 -16.98 9.28
CA TYR A 42 1.40 -16.54 8.77
C TYR A 42 1.11 -17.01 7.34
N THR A 43 2.05 -17.66 6.62
CA THR A 43 1.82 -18.15 5.24
C THR A 43 0.82 -19.33 5.17
N SER A 44 0.58 -19.98 6.32
CA SER A 44 -0.50 -20.95 6.49
C SER A 44 -1.88 -20.29 6.37
N VAL A 45 -2.01 -19.06 6.86
CA VAL A 45 -3.28 -18.29 6.92
C VAL A 45 -3.43 -17.31 5.77
N PHE A 46 -2.41 -16.50 5.50
CA PHE A 46 -2.41 -15.48 4.45
C PHE A 46 -1.62 -15.98 3.24
N LYS A 47 -2.31 -16.21 2.12
CA LYS A 47 -1.67 -16.60 0.85
C LYS A 47 -1.01 -15.43 0.14
N ARG A 48 -1.60 -14.24 0.27
CA ARG A 48 -1.05 -12.96 -0.22
C ARG A 48 -1.36 -11.86 0.77
N ILE A 49 -0.47 -10.87 0.86
CA ILE A 49 -0.74 -9.62 1.58
C ILE A 49 -0.79 -8.51 0.55
N ARG A 50 -1.99 -8.07 0.21
CA ARG A 50 -2.26 -7.12 -0.86
C ARG A 50 -2.23 -5.70 -0.32
N ILE A 51 -1.27 -4.92 -0.79
CA ILE A 51 -1.15 -3.50 -0.45
C ILE A 51 -1.52 -2.68 -1.69
N LEU A 52 -2.55 -1.85 -1.55
CA LEU A 52 -3.01 -0.92 -2.59
C LEU A 52 -2.85 0.52 -2.10
N ASP A 53 -2.20 1.33 -2.92
CA ASP A 53 -2.10 2.77 -2.75
C ASP A 53 -1.81 3.45 -4.09
N SER A 54 -1.80 4.79 -4.10
CA SER A 54 -1.53 5.58 -5.30
C SER A 54 -0.44 6.62 -5.09
N THR A 55 0.20 7.00 -6.18
CA THR A 55 1.04 8.19 -6.25
C THR A 55 0.50 9.12 -7.34
N ALA A 56 0.42 10.41 -7.03
CA ALA A 56 0.04 11.43 -8.00
C ALA A 56 1.13 12.50 -8.13
N PHE A 57 1.21 13.11 -9.32
CA PHE A 57 2.09 14.24 -9.60
C PHE A 57 1.49 15.13 -10.69
N GLN A 58 1.87 16.41 -10.69
CA GLN A 58 1.34 17.42 -11.60
C GLN A 58 1.96 17.27 -13.00
N LEU A 59 1.18 17.66 -14.00
CA LEU A 59 1.60 17.77 -15.38
C LEU A 59 1.49 19.22 -15.85
N PRO A 60 2.21 19.62 -16.92
CA PRO A 60 1.95 20.88 -17.60
C PRO A 60 0.48 21.00 -18.03
N ASP A 61 -0.08 22.22 -18.02
CA ASP A 61 -1.51 22.45 -18.28
C ASP A 61 -1.97 22.01 -19.70
N LEU A 62 -1.04 21.82 -20.64
CA LEU A 62 -1.34 21.24 -21.97
C LEU A 62 -1.95 19.83 -21.88
N PHE A 63 -1.72 19.11 -20.77
CA PHE A 63 -2.25 17.76 -20.53
C PHE A 63 -3.64 17.77 -19.87
N SER A 64 -4.19 18.93 -19.50
CA SER A 64 -5.40 19.06 -18.69
C SER A 64 -6.63 18.38 -19.30
N PHE A 65 -6.72 18.33 -20.63
CA PHE A 65 -7.80 17.65 -21.34
C PHE A 65 -7.83 16.14 -21.08
N VAL A 66 -6.66 15.48 -21.14
CA VAL A 66 -6.55 14.01 -20.97
C VAL A 66 -6.33 13.63 -19.50
N TYR A 67 -5.57 14.44 -18.78
CA TYR A 67 -5.16 14.20 -17.39
C TYR A 67 -5.59 15.36 -16.48
N PRO A 68 -6.90 15.57 -16.27
CA PRO A 68 -7.37 16.61 -15.38
C PRO A 68 -6.94 16.35 -13.93
N GLY A 69 -6.38 17.38 -13.30
CA GLY A 69 -5.94 17.38 -11.92
C GLY A 69 -7.10 17.55 -10.92
N ALA A 70 -6.82 17.27 -9.65
CA ALA A 70 -7.81 17.31 -8.57
C ALA A 70 -8.17 18.74 -8.06
N GLY A 71 -7.59 19.79 -8.66
CA GLY A 71 -7.73 21.19 -8.21
C GLY A 71 -6.87 21.54 -6.99
N GLY A 72 -6.70 22.84 -6.70
CA GLY A 72 -6.04 23.34 -5.49
C GLY A 72 -4.49 23.33 -5.50
N CYS A 73 -3.87 23.23 -6.67
CA CYS A 73 -2.42 23.37 -6.87
C CYS A 73 -2.15 24.28 -8.09
N SER A 74 -0.87 24.62 -8.34
CA SER A 74 -0.46 25.55 -9.42
C SER A 74 -0.82 25.13 -10.84
N HIS A 75 -1.08 23.84 -11.09
CA HIS A 75 -1.43 23.29 -12.39
C HIS A 75 -2.79 22.58 -12.34
N THR A 76 -3.53 22.71 -13.43
CA THR A 76 -4.84 22.11 -13.69
C THR A 76 -4.76 20.67 -14.19
N ALA A 77 -3.57 20.21 -14.59
CA ALA A 77 -3.30 18.85 -15.04
C ALA A 77 -2.53 18.03 -14.01
N GLY A 78 -2.81 16.73 -13.96
CA GLY A 78 -2.09 15.79 -13.11
C GLY A 78 -2.41 14.35 -13.45
N VAL A 79 -1.45 13.47 -13.22
CA VAL A 79 -1.59 12.02 -13.39
C VAL A 79 -1.54 11.35 -12.03
N LYS A 80 -2.29 10.26 -11.91
CA LYS A 80 -2.26 9.33 -10.78
C LYS A 80 -1.89 7.95 -11.28
N VAL A 81 -0.96 7.32 -10.58
CA VAL A 81 -0.58 5.92 -10.79
C VAL A 81 -1.00 5.14 -9.56
N GLN A 82 -1.88 4.16 -9.77
CA GLN A 82 -2.33 3.20 -8.78
C GLN A 82 -1.45 1.95 -8.85
N LEU A 83 -1.10 1.39 -7.70
CA LEU A 83 -0.36 0.12 -7.60
C LEU A 83 -1.00 -0.76 -6.54
N GLU A 84 -1.34 -2.00 -6.90
CA GLU A 84 -1.56 -3.08 -5.94
C GLU A 84 -0.47 -4.13 -6.12
N TYR A 85 0.16 -4.56 -5.03
CA TYR A 85 1.15 -5.63 -5.07
C TYR A 85 0.99 -6.56 -3.87
N ASP A 86 1.46 -7.80 -4.03
CA ASP A 86 1.58 -8.76 -2.94
C ASP A 86 2.91 -8.58 -2.21
N LEU A 87 2.87 -8.23 -0.93
CA LEU A 87 4.05 -8.01 -0.10
C LEU A 87 4.88 -9.28 0.08
N LEU A 88 4.25 -10.46 0.16
CA LEU A 88 4.93 -11.73 0.43
C LEU A 88 5.79 -12.16 -0.75
N SER A 89 5.21 -12.16 -1.95
CA SER A 89 5.87 -12.56 -3.18
C SER A 89 6.63 -11.40 -3.85
N GLY A 90 6.26 -10.15 -3.56
CA GLY A 90 6.72 -8.95 -4.25
C GLY A 90 6.06 -8.73 -5.62
N GLN A 91 5.11 -9.59 -6.02
CA GLN A 91 4.50 -9.51 -7.33
C GLN A 91 3.56 -8.31 -7.43
N PHE A 92 3.73 -7.49 -8.47
CA PHE A 92 2.75 -6.47 -8.82
C PHE A 92 1.50 -7.15 -9.38
N LEU A 93 0.35 -6.85 -8.78
CA LEU A 93 -0.94 -7.42 -9.16
C LEU A 93 -1.65 -6.51 -10.15
N HIS A 94 -1.61 -5.20 -9.90
CA HIS A 94 -2.25 -4.19 -10.75
C HIS A 94 -1.41 -2.92 -10.82
N ILE A 95 -1.28 -2.34 -12.01
CA ILE A 95 -0.80 -0.96 -12.20
C ILE A 95 -1.80 -0.25 -13.11
N HIS A 96 -2.27 0.92 -12.70
CA HIS A 96 -3.18 1.72 -13.51
C HIS A 96 -2.80 3.20 -13.49
N THR A 97 -2.63 3.79 -14.67
CA THR A 97 -2.39 5.21 -14.86
C THR A 97 -3.70 5.90 -15.25
N GLY A 98 -4.04 7.00 -14.58
CA GLY A 98 -5.25 7.75 -14.88
C GLY A 98 -5.17 9.22 -14.46
N PRO A 99 -6.26 9.98 -14.65
CA PRO A 99 -6.33 11.38 -14.24
C PRO A 99 -6.07 11.59 -12.75
N GLY A 100 -5.40 12.68 -12.41
CA GLY A 100 -5.08 13.06 -11.03
C GLY A 100 -6.32 13.24 -10.15
N LYS A 101 -7.45 13.67 -10.74
CA LYS A 101 -8.74 13.81 -10.03
C LYS A 101 -9.42 12.49 -9.67
N GLN A 102 -8.97 11.35 -10.21
CA GLN A 102 -9.63 10.07 -9.98
C GLN A 102 -9.60 9.68 -8.49
N HIS A 103 -10.76 9.32 -7.94
CA HIS A 103 -10.88 8.96 -6.54
C HIS A 103 -10.33 7.57 -6.25
N ASP A 104 -9.52 7.46 -5.19
CA ASP A 104 -8.90 6.21 -4.75
C ASP A 104 -9.95 5.15 -4.39
N ARG A 105 -11.05 5.56 -3.73
CA ARG A 105 -12.21 4.69 -3.45
C ARG A 105 -12.69 3.92 -4.68
N THR A 106 -12.91 4.63 -5.80
CA THR A 106 -13.44 4.01 -7.02
C THR A 106 -12.50 2.96 -7.56
N TYR A 107 -11.19 3.24 -7.55
CA TYR A 107 -10.20 2.26 -7.98
C TYR A 107 -10.11 1.06 -7.02
N GLY A 108 -10.20 1.31 -5.71
CA GLY A 108 -10.30 0.25 -4.70
C GLY A 108 -11.40 -0.76 -5.02
N SER A 109 -12.59 -0.28 -5.38
CA SER A 109 -13.73 -1.11 -5.75
C SER A 109 -13.52 -1.89 -7.06
N LEU A 110 -12.73 -1.38 -8.01
CA LEU A 110 -12.37 -2.10 -9.23
C LEU A 110 -11.43 -3.29 -8.97
N CYS A 111 -10.56 -3.19 -7.96
CA CYS A 111 -9.62 -4.27 -7.61
C CYS A 111 -10.25 -5.37 -6.73
N VAL A 112 -11.33 -5.06 -6.01
CA VAL A 112 -12.01 -5.96 -5.06
C VAL A 112 -12.42 -7.30 -5.67
N PRO A 113 -13.00 -7.37 -6.89
CA PRO A 113 -13.33 -8.65 -7.54
C PRO A 113 -12.14 -9.58 -7.82
N THR A 114 -10.90 -9.10 -7.70
CA THR A 114 -9.68 -9.90 -7.90
C THR A 114 -9.10 -10.47 -6.61
N VAL A 115 -9.76 -10.20 -5.47
CA VAL A 115 -9.42 -10.75 -4.16
C VAL A 115 -9.90 -12.19 -4.10
N THR A 116 -9.08 -13.08 -3.55
CA THR A 116 -9.40 -14.50 -3.38
C THR A 116 -9.30 -14.89 -1.92
N ALA A 117 -9.89 -16.03 -1.56
CA ALA A 117 -9.78 -16.60 -0.22
C ALA A 117 -8.35 -16.56 0.33
N ASN A 118 -8.23 -16.26 1.63
CA ASN A 118 -6.95 -16.13 2.34
C ASN A 118 -6.03 -14.98 1.88
N ASP A 119 -6.46 -14.07 1.01
CA ASP A 119 -5.78 -12.79 0.82
C ASP A 119 -5.96 -11.92 2.07
N LEU A 120 -4.95 -11.13 2.44
CA LEU A 120 -5.06 -10.05 3.41
C LEU A 120 -4.95 -8.70 2.70
N CYS A 121 -6.03 -7.91 2.67
CA CYS A 121 -6.05 -6.57 2.10
C CYS A 121 -5.70 -5.49 3.12
N ILE A 122 -4.68 -4.69 2.84
CA ILE A 122 -4.29 -3.53 3.65
C ILE A 122 -4.24 -2.29 2.75
N ARG A 123 -5.14 -1.33 3.01
CA ARG A 123 -5.34 -0.15 2.15
C ARG A 123 -5.47 1.11 2.99
N ASP A 124 -5.06 2.26 2.46
CA ASP A 124 -5.22 3.54 3.18
C ASP A 124 -6.70 3.96 3.30
N LEU A 125 -6.96 4.92 4.19
CA LEU A 125 -8.28 5.48 4.47
C LEU A 125 -8.98 6.07 3.22
N GLY A 126 -8.21 6.48 2.20
CA GLY A 126 -8.74 6.90 0.90
C GLY A 126 -9.57 5.83 0.17
N TYR A 127 -9.26 4.55 0.42
CA TYR A 127 -9.94 3.39 -0.16
C TYR A 127 -11.07 2.84 0.73
N PHE A 128 -11.33 3.45 1.88
CA PHE A 128 -12.35 2.95 2.81
C PHE A 128 -13.76 2.99 2.19
N HIS A 129 -14.34 1.79 2.02
CA HIS A 129 -15.69 1.55 1.53
C HIS A 129 -16.25 0.26 2.15
N LEU A 130 -17.37 0.36 2.87
CA LEU A 130 -17.90 -0.78 3.64
C LEU A 130 -18.34 -1.95 2.77
N LYS A 131 -18.93 -1.68 1.60
CA LYS A 131 -19.33 -2.75 0.66
C LYS A 131 -18.13 -3.54 0.16
N ASP A 132 -17.00 -2.88 -0.04
CA ASP A 132 -15.76 -3.53 -0.48
C ASP A 132 -15.22 -4.45 0.63
N LEU A 133 -15.24 -3.99 1.88
CA LEU A 133 -14.82 -4.80 3.03
C LEU A 133 -15.75 -5.99 3.26
N GLN A 134 -17.07 -5.81 3.10
CA GLN A 134 -18.04 -6.89 3.15
C GLN A 134 -17.79 -7.91 2.03
N HIS A 135 -17.48 -7.47 0.81
CA HIS A 135 -17.16 -8.38 -0.29
C HIS A 135 -15.89 -9.19 0.01
N ILE A 136 -14.82 -8.55 0.49
CA ILE A 136 -13.59 -9.24 0.90
C ILE A 136 -13.90 -10.35 1.92
N GLN A 137 -14.75 -10.06 2.90
CA GLN A 137 -15.20 -11.07 3.88
C GLN A 137 -16.01 -12.20 3.25
N ASN A 138 -16.92 -11.89 2.31
CA ASN A 138 -17.72 -12.90 1.61
C ASN A 138 -16.85 -13.85 0.77
N GLU A 139 -15.74 -13.35 0.20
CA GLU A 139 -14.73 -14.12 -0.51
C GLU A 139 -13.80 -14.93 0.41
N LYS A 140 -14.09 -15.00 1.73
CA LYS A 140 -13.26 -15.66 2.75
C LYS A 140 -11.82 -15.10 2.80
N ALA A 141 -11.69 -13.82 2.46
CA ALA A 141 -10.45 -13.07 2.56
C ALA A 141 -10.48 -12.14 3.78
N TYR A 142 -9.33 -11.60 4.12
CA TYR A 142 -9.11 -10.77 5.30
C TYR A 142 -8.85 -9.31 4.91
N TYR A 143 -9.17 -8.37 5.79
CA TYR A 143 -8.79 -6.97 5.65
C TYR A 143 -8.32 -6.38 6.98
N ILE A 144 -7.42 -5.41 6.91
CA ILE A 144 -7.17 -4.48 8.03
C ILE A 144 -7.28 -3.06 7.47
N SER A 145 -8.24 -2.29 8.00
CA SER A 145 -8.52 -0.94 7.52
C SER A 145 -8.67 0.04 8.68
N ARG A 146 -8.37 1.31 8.43
CA ARG A 146 -8.77 2.40 9.33
C ARG A 146 -10.20 2.81 9.06
N ILE A 147 -10.91 3.19 10.11
CA ILE A 147 -12.28 3.69 10.00
C ILE A 147 -12.29 5.21 9.83
N LYS A 148 -13.14 5.74 8.95
CA LYS A 148 -13.36 7.19 8.84
C LYS A 148 -14.06 7.70 10.10
N SER A 149 -13.63 8.85 10.62
CA SER A 149 -14.12 9.40 11.91
C SER A 149 -15.62 9.65 12.00
N ASN A 150 -16.30 9.80 10.87
CA ASN A 150 -17.76 9.96 10.79
C ASN A 150 -18.53 8.65 10.65
N THR A 151 -17.84 7.50 10.64
CA THR A 151 -18.48 6.19 10.54
C THR A 151 -19.04 5.80 11.90
N ARG A 152 -20.31 5.42 11.92
CA ARG A 152 -20.98 4.97 13.15
C ARG A 152 -20.67 3.49 13.40
N ILE A 153 -20.40 3.17 14.66
CA ILE A 153 -20.06 1.83 15.14
C ILE A 153 -21.14 1.42 16.13
N TYR A 154 -21.56 0.17 16.06
CA TYR A 154 -22.67 -0.37 16.85
C TYR A 154 -22.29 -1.71 17.48
N GLN A 155 -22.99 -2.09 18.53
CA GLN A 155 -23.06 -3.45 19.04
C GLN A 155 -24.51 -3.93 18.98
N LYS A 156 -24.71 -5.25 18.94
CA LYS A 156 -26.04 -5.85 19.01
C LYS A 156 -26.67 -5.53 20.36
N ASN A 157 -27.92 -5.08 20.36
CA ASN A 157 -28.65 -4.83 21.59
C ASN A 157 -29.04 -6.17 22.24
N PRO A 158 -28.63 -6.45 23.49
CA PRO A 158 -29.05 -7.67 24.19
C PRO A 158 -30.56 -7.69 24.50
N SER A 159 -31.20 -6.52 24.58
CA SER A 159 -32.63 -6.36 24.89
C SER A 159 -33.30 -5.41 23.89
N PRO A 160 -33.55 -5.86 22.63
CA PRO A 160 -34.24 -5.04 21.64
C PRO A 160 -35.74 -4.93 21.97
N ASN A 161 -36.37 -3.86 21.50
CA ASN A 161 -37.81 -3.69 21.64
C ASN A 161 -38.55 -4.47 20.55
N TYR A 162 -39.73 -4.98 20.87
CA TYR A 162 -40.58 -5.73 19.93
C TYR A 162 -41.88 -4.97 19.63
N PHE A 163 -42.43 -5.19 18.44
CA PHE A 163 -43.81 -4.84 18.12
C PHE A 163 -44.76 -5.84 18.81
N GLN A 164 -46.05 -5.51 18.87
CA GLN A 164 -47.07 -6.39 19.48
C GLN A 164 -47.18 -7.75 18.77
N ASP A 165 -46.79 -7.82 17.50
CA ASP A 165 -46.74 -9.03 16.67
C ASP A 165 -45.46 -9.89 16.87
N GLY A 166 -44.60 -9.52 17.81
CA GLY A 166 -43.35 -10.21 18.11
C GLY A 166 -42.18 -9.90 17.16
N ARG A 167 -42.33 -9.00 16.17
CA ARG A 167 -41.21 -8.57 15.32
C ARG A 167 -40.30 -7.58 16.04
N ILE A 168 -38.98 -7.69 15.86
CA ILE A 168 -38.02 -6.72 16.42
C ILE A 168 -38.24 -5.35 15.79
N LYS A 169 -38.29 -4.31 16.63
CA LYS A 169 -38.18 -2.91 16.19
C LYS A 169 -36.75 -2.67 15.72
N LYS A 170 -36.51 -2.69 14.40
CA LYS A 170 -35.18 -2.55 13.77
C LYS A 170 -34.33 -1.40 14.33
N GLY A 171 -34.94 -0.27 14.68
CA GLY A 171 -34.23 0.88 15.28
C GLY A 171 -33.61 0.61 16.66
N THR A 172 -34.02 -0.47 17.32
CA THR A 172 -33.54 -0.90 18.65
C THR A 172 -32.70 -2.16 18.62
N GLU A 173 -32.46 -2.73 17.43
CA GLU A 173 -31.66 -3.94 17.26
C GLU A 173 -30.18 -3.72 17.59
N TYR A 174 -29.70 -2.49 17.40
CA TYR A 174 -28.30 -2.11 17.58
C TYR A 174 -28.17 -0.88 18.48
N ILE A 175 -27.21 -0.91 19.39
CA ILE A 175 -26.84 0.23 20.23
C ILE A 175 -25.62 0.89 19.59
N GLN A 176 -25.71 2.20 19.32
CA GLN A 176 -24.56 2.94 18.82
C GLN A 176 -23.54 3.15 19.94
N ILE A 177 -22.28 2.85 19.64
CA ILE A 177 -21.18 3.09 20.57
C ILE A 177 -20.82 4.58 20.51
N ASP A 178 -20.82 5.23 21.67
CA ASP A 178 -20.29 6.58 21.80
C ASP A 178 -18.76 6.54 21.85
N MET A 179 -18.15 6.84 20.71
CA MET A 179 -16.69 6.86 20.59
C MET A 179 -16.01 7.96 21.40
N GLU A 180 -16.71 9.03 21.81
CA GLU A 180 -16.15 10.03 22.73
C GLU A 180 -16.06 9.48 24.15
N VAL A 181 -17.12 8.82 24.62
CA VAL A 181 -17.13 8.16 25.94
C VAL A 181 -16.06 7.07 26.00
N LEU A 182 -15.99 6.20 24.98
CA LEU A 182 -14.98 5.15 24.89
C LEU A 182 -13.56 5.71 24.86
N MET A 183 -13.33 6.78 24.10
CA MET A 183 -12.02 7.42 24.06
C MET A 183 -11.60 7.98 25.42
N ASN A 184 -12.54 8.56 26.18
CA ASN A 184 -12.27 9.15 27.48
C ASN A 184 -12.06 8.10 28.59
N SER A 185 -12.60 6.90 28.43
CA SER A 185 -12.34 5.78 29.35
C SER A 185 -10.96 5.14 29.17
N LEU A 186 -10.24 5.44 28.08
CA LEU A 186 -8.93 4.86 27.77
C LEU A 186 -7.78 5.75 28.25
N GLN A 187 -6.78 5.14 28.88
CA GLN A 187 -5.52 5.79 29.20
C GLN A 187 -4.67 6.01 27.92
N PRO A 188 -3.81 7.06 27.87
CA PRO A 188 -2.88 7.24 26.75
C PRO A 188 -2.00 6.00 26.52
N GLY A 189 -1.96 5.50 25.28
CA GLY A 189 -1.27 4.27 24.90
C GLY A 189 -2.10 2.99 25.04
N GLN A 190 -3.25 3.04 25.72
CA GLN A 190 -4.12 1.88 25.89
C GLN A 190 -4.84 1.52 24.58
N THR A 191 -5.01 0.21 24.39
CA THR A 191 -5.78 -0.35 23.28
C THR A 191 -6.95 -1.14 23.84
N CYS A 192 -8.13 -1.00 23.25
CA CYS A 192 -9.28 -1.86 23.53
C CYS A 192 -9.82 -2.47 22.24
N GLU A 193 -10.47 -3.61 22.38
CA GLU A 193 -11.13 -4.33 21.30
C GLU A 193 -12.64 -4.40 21.56
N ILE A 194 -13.40 -4.26 20.47
CA ILE A 194 -14.84 -4.47 20.41
C ILE A 194 -15.03 -5.64 19.43
N PRO A 195 -15.12 -6.89 19.90
CA PRO A 195 -15.05 -8.07 19.05
C PRO A 195 -16.25 -8.21 18.11
N ASP A 196 -17.46 -7.94 18.61
CA ASP A 196 -18.72 -8.09 17.87
C ASP A 196 -19.32 -6.73 17.48
N ALA A 197 -18.56 -5.95 16.71
CA ALA A 197 -18.97 -4.64 16.25
C ALA A 197 -19.66 -4.71 14.88
N TYR A 198 -20.58 -3.77 14.66
CA TYR A 198 -21.27 -3.57 13.39
C TYR A 198 -20.97 -2.16 12.89
N VAL A 199 -20.28 -2.03 11.76
CA VAL A 199 -19.80 -0.74 11.25
C VAL A 199 -20.65 -0.26 10.09
N GLY A 200 -21.12 0.99 10.18
CA GLY A 200 -21.94 1.62 9.15
C GLY A 200 -23.38 1.87 9.61
N MET A 201 -23.96 2.96 9.14
CA MET A 201 -25.33 3.33 9.48
C MET A 201 -26.33 2.36 8.86
N ILE A 202 -26.14 2.01 7.58
CA ILE A 202 -27.01 1.16 6.78
C ILE A 202 -26.41 -0.24 6.65
N ASP A 203 -25.15 -0.35 6.20
CA ASP A 203 -24.54 -1.64 5.84
C ASP A 203 -24.31 -2.57 7.04
N LYS A 204 -24.03 -2.01 8.24
CA LYS A 204 -23.81 -2.76 9.50
C LYS A 204 -22.85 -3.94 9.34
N VAL A 205 -21.70 -3.71 8.71
CA VAL A 205 -20.71 -4.77 8.44
C VAL A 205 -20.20 -5.37 9.76
N PRO A 206 -20.41 -6.68 10.02
CA PRO A 206 -19.93 -7.33 11.22
C PRO A 206 -18.41 -7.51 11.16
N THR A 207 -17.71 -7.08 12.20
CA THR A 207 -16.25 -6.97 12.23
C THR A 207 -15.80 -6.81 13.68
N ARG A 208 -14.51 -6.99 13.94
CA ARG A 208 -13.91 -6.44 15.17
C ARG A 208 -13.45 -5.01 14.96
N VAL A 209 -13.61 -4.18 15.98
CA VAL A 209 -13.09 -2.82 16.02
C VAL A 209 -12.03 -2.70 17.10
N ILE A 210 -10.87 -2.17 16.73
CA ILE A 210 -9.75 -1.94 17.65
C ILE A 210 -9.55 -0.44 17.78
N VAL A 211 -9.60 0.05 19.02
CA VAL A 211 -9.41 1.47 19.36
C VAL A 211 -8.14 1.61 20.15
N HIS A 212 -7.19 2.38 19.60
CA HIS A 212 -5.93 2.70 20.26
C HIS A 212 -5.89 4.19 20.61
N ARG A 213 -5.76 4.49 21.90
CA ARG A 213 -5.54 5.85 22.38
C ARG A 213 -4.07 6.22 22.21
N LEU A 214 -3.80 7.31 21.48
CA LEU A 214 -2.43 7.74 21.27
C LEU A 214 -1.74 8.14 22.59
N THR A 215 -0.42 8.04 22.60
CA THR A 215 0.39 8.66 23.66
C THR A 215 0.32 10.19 23.58
N LYS A 216 0.64 10.86 24.70
CA LYS A 216 0.65 12.34 24.76
C LYS A 216 1.57 12.94 23.69
N GLU A 217 2.75 12.36 23.50
CA GLU A 217 3.72 12.79 22.49
C GLU A 217 3.20 12.62 21.06
N GLN A 218 2.61 11.46 20.75
CA GLN A 218 2.01 11.20 19.45
C GLN A 218 0.85 12.17 19.16
N GLN A 219 0.03 12.46 20.17
CA GLN A 219 -1.08 13.40 20.07
C GLN A 219 -0.57 14.83 19.81
N GLN A 220 0.44 15.29 20.54
CA GLN A 220 1.03 16.61 20.36
C GLN A 220 1.61 16.78 18.94
N LYS A 221 2.35 15.76 18.47
CA LYS A 221 2.90 15.75 17.11
C LYS A 221 1.78 15.82 16.05
N ARG A 222 0.69 15.08 16.23
CA ARG A 222 -0.47 15.16 15.32
C ARG A 222 -1.13 16.53 15.31
N LEU A 223 -1.24 17.19 16.46
CA LEU A 223 -1.81 18.54 16.54
C LEU A 223 -0.92 19.58 15.83
N GLN A 224 0.41 19.44 15.95
CA GLN A 224 1.35 20.25 15.19
C GLN A 224 1.21 20.03 13.67
N ASP A 225 1.20 18.77 13.23
CA ASP A 225 1.02 18.41 11.81
C ASP A 225 -0.33 18.91 11.26
N GLN A 226 -1.40 18.84 12.06
CA GLN A 226 -2.70 19.40 11.68
C GLN A 226 -2.64 20.91 11.53
N THR A 227 -2.00 21.61 12.45
CA THR A 227 -1.85 23.08 12.38
C THR A 227 -1.12 23.50 11.11
N VAL A 228 -0.06 22.77 10.73
CA VAL A 228 0.65 22.99 9.46
C VAL A 228 -0.28 22.75 8.26
N ARG A 229 -1.10 21.69 8.28
CA ARG A 229 -2.06 21.38 7.21
C ARG A 229 -3.18 22.41 7.11
N GLU A 230 -3.71 22.90 8.23
CA GLU A 230 -4.74 23.95 8.29
C GLU A 230 -4.23 25.22 7.62
N LYS A 231 -3.01 25.65 7.97
CA LYS A 231 -2.34 26.79 7.33
C LYS A 231 -2.15 26.58 5.84
N LYS A 232 -1.62 25.42 5.43
CA LYS A 232 -1.37 25.11 4.02
C LYS A 232 -2.64 25.07 3.16
N LYS A 233 -3.76 24.61 3.72
CA LYS A 233 -5.03 24.45 3.00
C LYS A 233 -6.01 25.62 3.19
N GLY A 234 -5.71 26.58 4.06
CA GLY A 234 -6.65 27.68 4.38
C GLY A 234 -7.96 27.19 5.01
N MET A 235 -7.94 26.08 5.75
CA MET A 235 -9.13 25.47 6.37
C MET A 235 -8.88 25.16 7.85
N LYS A 236 -9.94 25.16 8.68
CA LYS A 236 -9.88 24.72 10.08
C LYS A 236 -10.68 23.44 10.29
N TYR A 237 -10.10 22.48 11.02
CA TYR A 237 -10.80 21.28 11.46
C TYR A 237 -11.72 21.61 12.65
N SER A 238 -12.86 20.90 12.74
CA SER A 238 -13.76 21.02 13.88
C SER A 238 -13.13 20.55 15.19
N SER A 239 -13.60 21.08 16.32
CA SER A 239 -13.17 20.68 17.67
C SER A 239 -13.29 19.16 17.88
N ARG A 240 -14.41 18.58 17.45
CA ARG A 240 -14.64 17.13 17.44
C ARG A 240 -13.55 16.39 16.65
N SER A 241 -13.25 16.83 15.43
CA SER A 241 -12.20 16.19 14.60
C SER A 241 -10.82 16.25 15.25
N LYS A 242 -10.48 17.37 15.88
CA LYS A 242 -9.21 17.52 16.62
C LYS A 242 -9.16 16.57 17.82
N ARG A 243 -10.27 16.42 18.56
CA ARG A 243 -10.38 15.48 19.69
C ARG A 243 -10.20 14.02 19.24
N PHE A 244 -10.93 13.62 18.20
CA PHE A 244 -10.85 12.27 17.62
C PHE A 244 -9.49 11.95 16.96
N SER A 245 -8.67 12.96 16.66
CA SER A 245 -7.33 12.71 16.16
C SER A 245 -6.38 12.07 17.17
N GLY A 246 -6.75 12.12 18.47
CA GLY A 246 -6.05 11.46 19.58
C GLY A 246 -6.29 9.95 19.66
N ILE A 247 -7.07 9.35 18.75
CA ILE A 247 -7.24 7.90 18.67
C ILE A 247 -6.93 7.37 17.27
N ASN A 248 -6.58 6.10 17.19
CA ASN A 248 -6.67 5.30 15.97
C ASN A 248 -7.81 4.30 16.13
N VAL A 249 -8.64 4.19 15.09
CA VAL A 249 -9.71 3.20 15.05
C VAL A 249 -9.48 2.33 13.83
N TYR A 250 -9.37 1.04 14.06
CA TYR A 250 -9.19 0.01 13.05
C TYR A 250 -10.42 -0.89 13.01
N MET A 251 -10.74 -1.41 11.83
CA MET A 251 -11.62 -2.56 11.67
C MET A 251 -10.92 -3.66 10.91
N THR A 252 -11.20 -4.89 11.30
CA THR A 252 -10.66 -6.08 10.64
C THR A 252 -11.60 -7.26 10.83
N ASN A 253 -11.49 -8.26 9.97
CA ASN A 253 -12.12 -9.57 10.13
C ASN A 253 -11.08 -10.67 10.41
N THR A 254 -9.81 -10.32 10.66
CA THR A 254 -8.79 -11.28 11.08
C THR A 254 -9.11 -11.83 12.47
N PRO A 255 -8.98 -13.15 12.72
CA PRO A 255 -9.14 -13.73 14.06
C PRO A 255 -8.11 -13.21 15.08
N THR A 256 -8.44 -13.30 16.39
CA THR A 256 -7.63 -12.72 17.49
C THR A 256 -6.35 -13.50 17.72
N ASP A 257 -6.42 -14.82 17.52
CA ASP A 257 -5.32 -15.77 17.55
C ASP A 257 -4.32 -15.54 16.41
N ILE A 258 -4.77 -14.98 15.28
CA ILE A 258 -3.89 -14.66 14.14
C ILE A 258 -3.34 -13.24 14.24
N VAL A 259 -4.19 -12.24 14.47
CA VAL A 259 -3.79 -10.84 14.66
C VAL A 259 -4.40 -10.31 15.95
N PRO A 260 -3.66 -10.38 17.08
CA PRO A 260 -4.11 -9.84 18.36
C PRO A 260 -4.29 -8.32 18.30
N MET A 261 -5.18 -7.75 19.12
CA MET A 261 -5.45 -6.29 19.15
C MET A 261 -4.19 -5.43 19.28
N GLY A 262 -3.19 -5.89 20.06
CA GLY A 262 -1.93 -5.18 20.26
C GLY A 262 -1.04 -5.11 19.02
N GLN A 263 -1.28 -5.96 18.02
CA GLN A 263 -0.49 -6.04 16.79
C GLN A 263 -1.19 -5.43 15.58
N VAL A 264 -2.49 -5.09 15.66
CA VAL A 264 -3.26 -4.56 14.52
C VAL A 264 -2.61 -3.30 13.93
N HIS A 265 -2.04 -2.43 14.77
CA HIS A 265 -1.30 -1.26 14.31
C HIS A 265 -0.06 -1.65 13.50
N ASP A 266 0.73 -2.60 13.99
CA ASP A 266 1.93 -3.09 13.33
C ASP A 266 1.59 -3.69 11.98
N TRP A 267 0.56 -4.54 11.91
CA TRP A 267 0.07 -5.09 10.65
C TRP A 267 -0.41 -4.00 9.69
N TYR A 268 -1.22 -3.04 10.15
CA TYR A 268 -1.64 -1.91 9.31
C TYR A 268 -0.43 -1.08 8.82
N SER A 269 0.65 -1.02 9.60
CA SER A 269 1.87 -0.30 9.23
C SER A 269 2.59 -0.91 8.02
N LEU A 270 2.37 -2.20 7.71
CA LEU A 270 2.91 -2.84 6.50
C LEU A 270 2.53 -2.09 5.23
N ARG A 271 1.38 -1.39 5.23
CA ARG A 271 0.96 -0.50 4.14
C ARG A 271 2.07 0.47 3.71
N TRP A 272 2.90 0.96 4.64
CA TRP A 272 3.98 1.90 4.34
C TRP A 272 5.03 1.36 3.35
N GLN A 273 5.11 0.04 3.12
CA GLN A 273 6.03 -0.51 2.12
C GLN A 273 5.74 0.02 0.71
N ILE A 274 4.47 0.25 0.36
CA ILE A 274 4.15 0.84 -0.94
C ILE A 274 4.62 2.29 -1.07
N GLU A 275 4.63 3.05 0.03
CA GLU A 275 5.17 4.40 0.04
C GLU A 275 6.69 4.40 -0.16
N ILE A 276 7.38 3.36 0.34
CA ILE A 276 8.81 3.15 0.06
C ILE A 276 9.02 2.89 -1.43
N LEU A 277 8.20 2.04 -2.07
CA LEU A 277 8.24 1.84 -3.51
C LEU A 277 8.00 3.15 -4.26
N PHE A 278 6.95 3.91 -3.95
CA PHE A 278 6.73 5.21 -4.61
C PHE A 278 7.86 6.20 -4.39
N LYS A 279 8.53 6.14 -3.24
CA LYS A 279 9.72 6.95 -2.99
C LYS A 279 10.86 6.55 -3.94
N THR A 280 11.09 5.26 -4.19
CA THR A 280 12.11 4.83 -5.15
C THR A 280 11.74 5.22 -6.58
N TRP A 281 10.46 5.16 -6.95
CA TRP A 281 9.97 5.61 -8.26
C TRP A 281 10.26 7.09 -8.49
N LYS A 282 10.03 7.92 -7.47
CA LYS A 282 10.30 9.36 -7.54
C LYS A 282 11.79 9.67 -7.49
N SER A 283 12.52 9.11 -6.53
CA SER A 283 13.92 9.43 -6.30
C SER A 283 14.86 8.88 -7.38
N PHE A 284 14.63 7.65 -7.84
CA PHE A 284 15.56 6.97 -8.74
C PHE A 284 15.07 6.94 -10.18
N PHE A 285 13.77 6.72 -10.41
CA PHE A 285 13.23 6.71 -11.77
C PHE A 285 12.76 8.08 -12.23
N GLN A 286 12.61 9.05 -11.31
CA GLN A 286 12.17 10.41 -11.62
C GLN A 286 10.81 10.43 -12.34
N ILE A 287 9.92 9.48 -12.03
CA ILE A 287 8.61 9.33 -12.71
C ILE A 287 7.73 10.58 -12.65
N HIS A 288 7.97 11.44 -11.65
CA HIS A 288 7.23 12.68 -11.43
C HIS A 288 7.77 13.88 -12.24
N GLN A 289 8.97 13.77 -12.81
CA GLN A 289 9.57 14.85 -13.59
C GLN A 289 8.94 14.91 -14.98
N CYS A 290 8.24 15.99 -15.26
CA CYS A 290 7.50 16.16 -16.49
C CYS A 290 8.05 17.36 -17.27
N LYS A 291 8.45 17.13 -18.52
CA LYS A 291 8.83 18.18 -19.46
C LYS A 291 7.62 18.60 -20.29
N LYS A 292 7.60 19.86 -20.75
CA LYS A 292 6.60 20.36 -21.70
C LYS A 292 6.88 19.78 -23.09
N ILE A 293 6.34 18.60 -23.39
CA ILE A 293 6.55 17.87 -24.65
C ILE A 293 5.23 17.32 -25.20
N LYS A 294 5.26 16.82 -26.43
CA LYS A 294 4.13 16.12 -27.08
C LYS A 294 3.58 15.01 -26.17
N SER A 295 2.25 14.88 -26.15
CA SER A 295 1.56 13.97 -25.22
C SER A 295 2.01 12.51 -25.36
N GLU A 296 2.05 11.99 -26.59
CA GLU A 296 2.45 10.61 -26.87
C GLU A 296 3.91 10.34 -26.47
N LYS A 297 4.78 11.35 -26.57
CA LYS A 297 6.17 11.24 -26.13
C LYS A 297 6.26 11.15 -24.60
N TRP A 298 5.46 11.94 -23.90
CA TRP A 298 5.38 11.86 -22.44
C TRP A 298 4.79 10.53 -21.97
N GLU A 299 3.71 10.05 -22.60
CA GLU A 299 3.11 8.76 -22.27
C GLU A 299 4.07 7.60 -22.52
N CYS A 300 4.78 7.61 -23.65
CA CYS A 300 5.83 6.62 -23.92
C CYS A 300 6.93 6.65 -22.84
N HIS A 301 7.32 7.84 -22.39
CA HIS A 301 8.29 7.97 -21.30
C HIS A 301 7.75 7.39 -19.98
N LEU A 302 6.50 7.71 -19.63
CA LEU A 302 5.84 7.19 -18.43
C LEU A 302 5.76 5.66 -18.44
N TYR A 303 5.25 5.06 -19.52
CA TYR A 303 5.15 3.60 -19.62
C TYR A 303 6.52 2.93 -19.68
N GLY A 304 7.50 3.53 -20.36
CA GLY A 304 8.89 3.07 -20.32
C GLY A 304 9.48 3.07 -18.90
N GLN A 305 9.22 4.10 -18.11
CA GLN A 305 9.61 4.16 -16.70
C GLN A 305 8.88 3.10 -15.86
N LEU A 306 7.59 2.87 -16.09
CA LEU A 306 6.82 1.84 -15.38
C LEU A 306 7.33 0.43 -15.68
N ILE A 307 7.69 0.14 -16.93
CA ILE A 307 8.34 -1.12 -17.31
C ILE A 307 9.68 -1.27 -16.59
N ALA A 308 10.52 -0.24 -16.62
CA ALA A 308 11.79 -0.22 -15.91
C ALA A 308 11.62 -0.46 -14.40
N ILE A 309 10.63 0.19 -13.78
CA ILE A 309 10.27 0.02 -12.38
C ILE A 309 9.83 -1.40 -12.08
N LEU A 310 8.97 -1.99 -12.92
CA LEU A 310 8.46 -3.36 -12.76
C LEU A 310 9.61 -4.38 -12.81
N LEU A 311 10.50 -4.25 -13.79
CA LEU A 311 11.69 -5.11 -13.90
C LEU A 311 12.62 -4.96 -12.70
N CYS A 312 12.89 -3.73 -12.27
CA CYS A 312 13.75 -3.46 -11.11
C CYS A 312 13.16 -4.05 -9.82
N SER A 313 11.86 -3.84 -9.60
CA SER A 313 11.14 -4.33 -8.42
C SER A 313 11.12 -5.86 -8.40
N SER A 314 10.90 -6.49 -9.55
CA SER A 314 10.92 -7.95 -9.70
C SER A 314 12.29 -8.53 -9.31
N ILE A 315 13.38 -7.96 -9.83
CA ILE A 315 14.75 -8.37 -9.45
C ILE A 315 14.99 -8.14 -7.96
N MET A 316 14.55 -7.00 -7.41
CA MET A 316 14.74 -6.67 -6.01
C MET A 316 14.06 -7.69 -5.09
N PHE A 317 12.80 -8.04 -5.37
CA PHE A 317 12.07 -9.00 -4.55
C PHE A 317 12.67 -10.40 -4.63
N GLN A 318 13.16 -10.83 -5.81
CA GLN A 318 13.90 -12.08 -5.93
C GLN A 318 15.20 -12.07 -5.10
N MET A 319 15.97 -11.00 -5.19
CA MET A 319 17.21 -10.85 -4.42
C MET A 319 16.95 -10.82 -2.92
N ARG A 320 15.84 -10.21 -2.47
CA ARG A 320 15.39 -10.24 -1.07
C ARG A 320 15.17 -11.68 -0.60
N GLN A 321 14.50 -12.51 -1.40
CA GLN A 321 14.27 -13.91 -1.04
C GLN A 321 15.57 -14.71 -0.99
N LEU A 322 16.42 -14.57 -2.02
CA LEU A 322 17.69 -15.29 -2.07
C LEU A 322 18.59 -14.92 -0.88
N LEU A 323 18.63 -13.64 -0.49
CA LEU A 323 19.39 -13.19 0.67
C LEU A 323 18.81 -13.69 1.99
N LEU A 324 17.48 -13.76 2.11
CA LEU A 324 16.84 -14.37 3.27
C LEU A 324 17.20 -15.85 3.37
N ILE A 325 17.03 -16.62 2.29
CA ILE A 325 17.27 -18.07 2.29
C ILE A 325 18.76 -18.39 2.52
N LYS A 326 19.65 -17.75 1.76
CA LYS A 326 21.08 -18.10 1.75
C LYS A 326 21.90 -17.42 2.85
N LYS A 327 21.47 -16.25 3.33
CA LYS A 327 22.25 -15.40 4.25
C LYS A 327 21.48 -14.98 5.49
N LYS A 328 20.19 -15.32 5.61
CA LYS A 328 19.33 -14.94 6.74
C LYS A 328 19.36 -13.42 6.96
N ARG A 329 19.24 -12.64 5.88
CA ARG A 329 19.29 -11.17 5.92
C ARG A 329 18.06 -10.53 5.30
N GLU A 330 17.55 -9.50 5.96
CA GLU A 330 16.54 -8.60 5.41
C GLU A 330 17.20 -7.56 4.48
N LEU A 331 16.68 -7.46 3.25
CA LEU A 331 17.11 -6.51 2.25
C LEU A 331 16.27 -5.22 2.33
N SER A 332 16.93 -4.07 2.32
CA SER A 332 16.27 -2.77 2.21
C SER A 332 15.82 -2.51 0.78
N GLU A 333 14.51 -2.47 0.53
CA GLU A 333 13.92 -2.19 -0.78
C GLU A 333 14.48 -0.90 -1.41
N TYR A 334 14.60 0.17 -0.62
CA TYR A 334 15.13 1.46 -1.08
C TYR A 334 16.58 1.36 -1.55
N LYS A 335 17.46 0.75 -0.74
CA LYS A 335 18.89 0.60 -1.11
C LYS A 335 19.07 -0.37 -2.27
N ALA A 336 18.27 -1.43 -2.30
CA ALA A 336 18.34 -2.44 -3.35
C ALA A 336 17.94 -1.87 -4.70
N ILE A 337 16.80 -1.17 -4.79
CA ILE A 337 16.35 -0.56 -6.05
C ILE A 337 17.38 0.44 -6.57
N TYR A 338 18.00 1.24 -5.68
CA TYR A 338 19.10 2.14 -6.06
C TYR A 338 20.23 1.39 -6.77
N MET A 339 20.76 0.32 -6.16
CA MET A 339 21.86 -0.46 -6.71
C MET A 339 21.46 -1.25 -7.97
N ILE A 340 20.25 -1.81 -8.01
CA ILE A 340 19.77 -2.62 -9.14
C ILE A 340 19.56 -1.74 -10.38
N LYS A 341 19.07 -0.51 -10.20
CA LYS A 341 18.88 0.44 -11.31
C LYS A 341 20.19 0.65 -12.08
N ASP A 342 21.32 0.77 -11.39
CA ASP A 342 22.63 0.98 -12.03
C ASP A 342 23.12 -0.25 -12.82
N TYR A 343 22.53 -1.42 -12.58
CA TYR A 343 22.83 -2.66 -13.28
C TYR A 343 22.01 -2.84 -14.58
N PHE A 344 21.07 -1.95 -14.89
CA PHE A 344 20.16 -2.13 -16.03
C PHE A 344 20.89 -2.28 -17.37
N LEU A 345 21.89 -1.45 -17.63
CA LEU A 345 22.66 -1.53 -18.87
C LEU A 345 23.46 -2.83 -18.95
N LEU A 346 24.04 -3.27 -17.82
CA LEU A 346 24.80 -4.52 -17.76
C LEU A 346 23.89 -5.74 -17.96
N LEU A 347 22.71 -5.73 -17.36
CA LEU A 347 21.71 -6.80 -17.56
C LEU A 347 21.26 -6.86 -19.02
N PHE A 348 20.98 -5.71 -19.64
CA PHE A 348 20.61 -5.65 -21.05
C PHE A 348 21.72 -6.20 -21.97
N GLN A 349 22.96 -5.78 -21.76
CA GLN A 349 24.12 -6.29 -22.51
C GLN A 349 24.35 -7.78 -22.30
N ALA A 350 24.14 -8.28 -21.08
CA ALA A 350 24.32 -9.70 -20.77
C ALA A 350 23.24 -10.57 -21.42
N ILE A 351 21.97 -10.12 -21.44
CA ILE A 351 20.87 -10.80 -22.13
C ILE A 351 21.17 -10.98 -23.63
N GLN A 352 21.83 -10.00 -24.25
CA GLN A 352 22.20 -10.08 -25.67
C GLN A 352 23.33 -11.06 -25.97
N LYS A 353 24.12 -11.44 -24.97
CA LYS A 353 25.24 -12.38 -25.14
C LYS A 353 24.76 -13.81 -24.95
N ASP A 354 24.50 -14.20 -23.70
CA ASP A 354 24.07 -15.55 -23.32
C ASP A 354 23.64 -15.62 -21.84
N THR A 355 23.14 -16.77 -21.43
CA THR A 355 22.66 -17.03 -20.06
C THR A 355 23.79 -17.09 -19.02
N GLN A 356 25.02 -17.40 -19.42
CA GLN A 356 26.16 -17.47 -18.50
C GLN A 356 26.60 -16.06 -18.10
N GLU A 357 26.72 -15.13 -19.04
CA GLU A 357 27.02 -13.73 -18.78
C GLU A 357 25.93 -13.09 -17.91
N LEU A 358 24.65 -13.36 -18.20
CA LEU A 358 23.55 -12.88 -17.36
C LEU A 358 23.68 -13.39 -15.92
N SER A 359 24.00 -14.68 -15.75
CA SER A 359 24.20 -15.29 -14.44
C SER A 359 25.37 -14.65 -13.68
N LYS A 360 26.49 -14.36 -14.35
CA LYS A 360 27.64 -13.66 -13.75
C LYS A 360 27.25 -12.28 -13.23
N ILE A 361 26.50 -11.50 -14.02
CA ILE A 361 26.04 -10.16 -13.62
C ILE A 361 25.07 -10.26 -12.44
N LEU A 362 24.13 -11.22 -12.44
CA LEU A 362 23.21 -11.43 -11.33
C LEU A 362 23.92 -11.87 -10.04
N LEU A 363 24.94 -12.72 -10.13
CA LEU A 363 25.75 -13.12 -8.98
C LEU A 363 26.55 -11.95 -8.41
N ARG A 364 27.12 -11.11 -9.28
CA ARG A 364 27.79 -9.87 -8.86
C ARG A 364 26.82 -8.93 -8.14
N LEU A 365 25.62 -8.76 -8.69
CA LEU A 365 24.54 -7.97 -8.06
C LEU A 365 24.14 -8.55 -6.70
N PHE A 366 23.96 -9.85 -6.59
CA PHE A 366 23.65 -10.52 -5.32
C PHE A 366 24.70 -10.22 -4.24
N ASN A 367 25.99 -10.30 -4.58
CA ASN A 367 27.08 -10.00 -3.64
C ASN A 367 27.10 -8.52 -3.23
N LEU A 368 26.86 -7.61 -4.17
CA LEU A 368 26.75 -6.18 -3.88
C LEU A 368 25.60 -5.90 -2.90
N LEU A 369 24.42 -6.49 -3.16
CA LEU A 369 23.25 -6.36 -2.29
C LEU A 369 23.47 -7.00 -0.92
N HIS A 370 24.17 -8.14 -0.86
CA HIS A 370 24.53 -8.79 0.40
C HIS A 370 25.38 -7.88 1.30
N GLN A 371 26.35 -7.18 0.72
CA GLN A 371 27.27 -6.30 1.44
C GLN A 371 26.59 -4.98 1.85
N ASN A 372 25.88 -4.33 0.93
CA ASN A 372 25.45 -2.94 1.10
C ASN A 372 23.94 -2.76 1.31
N GLY A 373 23.14 -3.79 1.00
CA GLY A 373 21.69 -3.72 0.95
C GLY A 373 20.97 -3.93 2.28
N ARG A 374 21.68 -4.23 3.38
CA ARG A 374 21.07 -4.59 4.67
C ARG A 374 20.05 -3.55 5.15
N LYS A 375 18.87 -4.03 5.58
CA LYS A 375 17.85 -3.24 6.26
C LYS A 375 18.37 -2.74 7.60
N SER A 376 18.23 -1.44 7.83
CA SER A 376 18.55 -0.82 9.11
C SER A 376 17.41 -1.04 10.10
N HIS A 377 17.74 -1.49 11.31
CA HIS A 377 16.83 -1.49 12.45
C HIS A 377 16.95 -0.15 13.18
N ARG A 378 15.80 0.47 13.47
CA ARG A 378 15.75 1.67 14.32
C ARG A 378 15.14 1.27 15.65
N TYR A 379 15.61 1.88 16.72
CA TYR A 379 15.08 1.68 18.08
C TYR A 379 13.54 1.80 18.06
N GLU A 380 12.87 0.84 18.72
CA GLU A 380 11.40 0.69 18.82
C GLU A 380 10.62 0.50 17.50
N LYS A 381 11.29 0.34 16.36
CA LYS A 381 10.60 0.16 15.06
C LYS A 381 10.79 -1.25 14.52
N LYS A 382 9.68 -1.97 14.43
CA LYS A 382 9.59 -3.26 13.75
C LYS A 382 9.77 -3.10 12.24
N THR A 383 10.53 -4.01 11.64
CA THR A 383 10.64 -4.17 10.19
C THR A 383 9.50 -5.03 9.66
N VAL A 384 9.46 -5.22 8.34
CA VAL A 384 8.48 -6.13 7.72
C VAL A 384 8.71 -7.55 8.22
N PHE A 385 9.97 -7.96 8.38
CA PHE A 385 10.30 -9.30 8.83
C PHE A 385 9.94 -9.51 10.29
N ASP A 386 10.13 -8.50 11.14
CA ASP A 386 9.68 -8.53 12.55
C ASP A 386 8.16 -8.72 12.65
N ILE A 387 7.37 -7.95 11.88
CA ILE A 387 5.90 -8.02 11.90
C ILE A 387 5.41 -9.37 11.38
N LEU A 388 6.04 -9.88 10.32
CA LEU A 388 5.68 -11.15 9.70
C LEU A 388 6.29 -12.37 10.43
N GLY A 389 7.02 -12.19 11.53
CA GLY A 389 7.65 -13.29 12.28
C GLY A 389 8.64 -14.11 11.44
N VAL A 390 9.33 -13.47 10.50
CA VAL A 390 10.30 -14.13 9.63
C VAL A 390 11.59 -14.38 10.42
N VAL A 391 12.18 -15.58 10.30
CA VAL A 391 13.42 -15.92 11.00
C VAL A 391 14.64 -15.49 10.18
N TYR A 392 15.45 -14.60 10.76
CA TYR A 392 16.69 -14.08 10.17
C TYR A 392 17.71 -13.65 11.26
N ASN A 393 18.92 -13.23 10.87
CA ASN A 393 20.05 -13.04 11.79
C ASN A 393 19.75 -12.16 13.02
N PHE A 394 18.90 -11.13 12.91
CA PHE A 394 18.55 -10.27 14.04
C PHE A 394 17.69 -11.01 15.07
N THR A 395 16.65 -11.72 14.63
CA THR A 395 15.82 -12.57 15.50
C THR A 395 16.59 -13.77 16.09
N MET A 396 17.68 -14.22 15.43
CA MET A 396 18.52 -15.30 15.96
C MET A 396 19.46 -14.84 17.07
N SER A 397 19.97 -13.60 17.02
CA SER A 397 20.84 -13.07 18.08
C SER A 397 20.09 -12.82 19.39
N ASP A 398 18.82 -12.40 19.33
CA ASP A 398 18.02 -12.18 20.53
C ASP A 398 17.63 -13.52 21.22
N ASN A 399 17.42 -14.59 20.44
CA ASN A 399 17.16 -15.93 20.98
C ASN A 399 18.39 -16.62 21.59
N GLN A 400 19.61 -16.12 21.35
CA GLN A 400 20.83 -16.62 22.01
C GLN A 400 21.12 -15.91 23.34
N ALA A 401 20.38 -14.84 23.65
CA ALA A 401 20.53 -14.05 24.87
C ALA A 401 19.36 -14.23 25.86
N ALA A 402 18.48 -15.20 25.62
CA ALA A 402 17.31 -15.53 26.44
C ALA A 402 17.50 -16.84 27.21
#